data_AF-A0A2S4M200-F1
#
_entry.id   AF-A0A2S4M200-F1
#
_cell.length_a   1.000
_cell.length_b   1.000
_cell.length_c   1.000
_cell.angle_alpha   90.00
_cell.angle_beta   90.00
_cell.angle_gamma   90.00
#
_symmetry.space_group_name_H-M   'P 1'
#
loop_
_entity.id
_entity.type
_entity.pdbx_description
1 polymer ?
#
loop_
_entity_poly.entity_id
_entity_poly.type
_entity_poly.pdbx_seq_one_letter_code
_entity_poly.pdbx_strand_id
1 'polypeptide(L)' 'MSASQSPILHTALKLHVFEQEGGWHWGITIPRAAGGGFKVIAYSDTTFSGETEARRDGDRVLHAMPDHAAASLVC' A
#
# COMPACT_ATOMS: atom_id res chain seq x y z
N MET A 1 -10.48 3.37 32.70
CA MET A 1 -10.47 4.30 31.55
C MET A 1 -9.71 3.60 30.44
N SER A 2 -10.41 2.99 29.48
CA SER A 2 -9.81 2.16 28.43
C SER A 2 -9.41 3.02 27.24
N ALA A 3 -8.18 2.88 26.76
CA ALA A 3 -7.67 3.63 25.62
C ALA A 3 -8.48 3.29 24.36
N SER A 4 -9.02 4.31 23.70
CA SER A 4 -9.62 4.23 22.37
C SER A 4 -8.54 3.91 21.34
N GLN A 5 -8.20 2.63 21.21
CA GLN A 5 -7.34 2.16 20.13
C GLN A 5 -8.20 1.99 18.88
N SER A 6 -8.29 3.05 18.06
CA SER A 6 -8.93 2.99 16.74
C SER A 6 -8.10 2.09 15.81
N PRO A 7 -8.63 0.97 15.28
CA PRO A 7 -7.85 0.08 14.42
C PRO A 7 -8.34 0.20 12.97
N ILE A 8 -8.04 1.26 12.20
CA ILE A 8 -8.72 1.38 10.89
C ILE A 8 -7.89 1.95 9.73
N LEU A 9 -6.55 1.94 9.81
CA LEU A 9 -5.80 2.79 8.88
C LEU A 9 -4.66 2.01 8.19
N HIS A 10 -3.93 1.13 8.89
CA HIS A 10 -2.99 0.18 8.26
C HIS A 10 -3.68 -0.80 7.30
N THR A 11 -4.97 -1.09 7.51
CA THR A 11 -5.76 -2.02 6.68
C THR A 11 -6.19 -1.41 5.34
N ALA A 12 -6.06 -0.09 5.16
CA ALA A 12 -6.44 0.55 3.91
C ALA A 12 -5.37 0.38 2.81
N LEU A 13 -4.10 0.25 3.18
CA LEU A 13 -3.02 0.07 2.22
C LEU A 13 -3.01 -1.35 1.68
N LYS A 14 -3.00 -1.48 0.34
CA LYS A 14 -2.97 -2.78 -0.34
C LYS A 14 -1.78 -2.87 -1.28
N LEU A 15 -0.95 -3.88 -1.04
CA LEU A 15 0.15 -4.29 -1.94
C LEU A 15 -0.39 -5.18 -3.07
N HIS A 16 -0.05 -4.81 -4.29
CA HIS A 16 -0.27 -5.58 -5.51
C HIS A 16 1.08 -5.98 -6.06
N VAL A 17 1.20 -7.24 -6.48
CA VAL A 17 2.40 -7.77 -7.15
C VAL A 17 1.94 -8.29 -8.50
N PHE A 18 2.64 -7.94 -9.56
CA PHE A 18 2.24 -8.23 -10.94
C PHE A 18 3.47 -8.36 -11.84
N GLU A 19 3.31 -9.07 -12.96
CA GLU A 19 4.34 -9.19 -14.00
C GLU A 19 4.13 -8.12 -15.08
N GLN A 20 5.19 -7.43 -15.47
CA GLN A 20 5.23 -6.48 -16.58
C GLN A 20 6.53 -6.70 -17.38
N GLU A 21 6.41 -6.77 -18.71
CA GLU A 21 7.55 -6.87 -19.64
C GLU A 21 8.51 -8.04 -19.34
N GLY A 22 8.01 -9.14 -18.78
CA GLY A 22 8.79 -10.32 -18.43
C GLY A 22 9.52 -10.25 -17.09
N GLY A 23 9.17 -9.28 -16.24
CA GLY A 23 9.68 -9.21 -14.88
C GLY A 23 8.64 -8.75 -13.86
N TRP A 24 8.96 -8.95 -12.59
CA TRP A 24 8.02 -8.75 -11.51
C TRP A 24 8.12 -7.36 -10.92
N HIS A 25 6.98 -6.76 -10.64
CA HIS A 25 6.86 -5.43 -10.05
C HIS A 25 5.82 -5.44 -8.93
N TRP A 26 5.84 -4.41 -8.11
CA TRP A 26 4.82 -4.19 -7.10
C TRP A 26 4.31 -2.75 -7.09
N GLY A 27 3.09 -2.56 -6.61
CA GLY A 27 2.45 -1.26 -6.38
C GLY A 27 1.61 -1.28 -5.10
N ILE A 28 1.68 -0.22 -4.31
CA ILE A 28 0.87 -0.04 -3.10
C ILE A 28 -0.21 0.99 -3.38
N THR A 29 -1.44 0.67 -2.99
CA THR A 29 -2.61 1.51 -3.21
C THR A 29 -3.33 1.85 -1.91
N ILE A 30 -4.07 2.96 -1.92
CA ILE A 30 -5.00 3.36 -0.85
C ILE A 30 -6.37 3.70 -1.45
N PRO A 31 -7.49 3.33 -0.80
CA PRO A 31 -8.83 3.81 -1.15
C PRO A 31 -8.90 5.34 -1.11
N ARG A 32 -9.60 5.94 -2.06
CA ARG A 32 -9.95 7.37 -2.00
C ARG A 32 -11.17 7.55 -1.09
N ALA A 33 -11.11 8.53 -0.18
CA ALA A 33 -12.09 8.72 0.88
C ALA A 33 -13.56 8.90 0.42
N ALA A 34 -13.79 9.28 -0.83
CA ALA A 34 -15.13 9.49 -1.40
C ALA A 34 -15.61 8.38 -2.35
N GLY A 35 -15.02 7.18 -2.31
CA GLY A 35 -15.49 6.05 -3.13
C GLY A 35 -15.04 6.07 -4.60
N GLY A 36 -14.07 6.92 -4.96
CA GLY A 36 -13.55 7.08 -6.33
C GLY A 36 -12.50 6.05 -6.76
N GLY A 37 -12.54 4.84 -6.23
CA GLY A 37 -11.53 3.80 -6.48
C GLY A 37 -10.25 3.98 -5.64
N PHE A 38 -9.12 3.54 -6.19
CA PHE A 38 -7.84 3.45 -5.47
C PHE A 38 -6.80 4.40 -6.09
N LYS A 39 -5.90 4.91 -5.26
CA LYS A 39 -4.73 5.68 -5.70
C LYS A 39 -3.47 4.85 -5.43
N VAL A 40 -2.57 4.75 -6.42
CA VAL A 40 -1.20 4.23 -6.20
C VAL A 40 -0.39 5.29 -5.45
N ILE A 41 0.27 4.87 -4.37
CA ILE A 41 1.06 5.76 -3.50
C ILE A 41 2.55 5.38 -3.44
N ALA A 42 2.89 4.15 -3.83
CA ALA A 42 4.27 3.70 -4.05
C ALA A 42 4.27 2.55 -5.05
N TYR A 43 5.41 2.33 -5.69
CA TYR A 43 5.62 1.24 -6.63
C TYR A 43 7.11 0.93 -6.72
N SER A 44 7.46 -0.22 -7.31
CA SER A 44 8.86 -0.58 -7.56
C SER A 44 9.37 0.03 -8.86
N ASP A 45 10.41 0.85 -8.77
CA ASP A 45 11.18 1.29 -9.93
C ASP A 45 12.04 0.15 -10.52
N THR A 46 12.41 -0.82 -9.68
CA THR A 46 13.17 -2.01 -10.08
C THR A 46 12.26 -3.16 -10.49
N THR A 47 12.71 -3.89 -11.49
CA THR A 47 12.16 -5.17 -11.91
C THR A 47 12.81 -6.31 -11.12
N PHE A 48 12.01 -7.23 -10.60
CA PHE A 48 12.45 -8.41 -9.85
C PHE A 48 12.40 -9.66 -10.73
N SER A 49 13.22 -10.65 -10.38
CA SER A 49 13.29 -11.92 -11.12
C SER A 49 12.13 -12.87 -10.82
N GLY A 50 11.42 -12.65 -9.71
CA GLY A 50 10.31 -13.50 -9.28
C GLY A 50 9.31 -12.79 -8.38
N GLU A 51 8.07 -13.30 -8.36
CA GLU A 51 6.97 -12.78 -7.56
C GLU A 51 7.33 -12.67 -6.07
N THR A 52 7.97 -13.71 -5.53
CA THR A 52 8.32 -13.76 -4.10
C THR A 52 9.29 -12.65 -3.69
N GLU A 53 10.24 -12.29 -4.56
CA GLU A 53 11.19 -11.19 -4.30
C GLU A 53 10.47 -9.85 -4.33
N ALA A 54 9.66 -9.61 -5.36
CA ALA A 54 8.85 -8.40 -5.49
C ALA A 54 7.89 -8.25 -4.31
N ARG A 55 7.22 -9.34 -3.89
CA ARG A 55 6.34 -9.37 -2.72
C ARG A 55 7.08 -8.99 -1.46
N ARG A 56 8.24 -9.61 -1.21
CA ARG A 56 9.02 -9.37 0.01
C ARG A 56 9.52 -7.93 0.07
N ASP A 57 9.91 -7.37 -1.06
CA ASP A 57 10.33 -5.96 -1.14
C ASP A 57 9.15 -5.01 -0.88
N GLY A 58 8.03 -5.21 -1.58
CA GLY A 58 6.83 -4.41 -1.38
C GLY A 58 6.26 -4.51 0.04
N ASP A 59 6.32 -5.68 0.67
CA ASP A 59 5.90 -5.85 2.07
C ASP A 59 6.77 -5.02 3.00
N ARG A 60 8.09 -4.96 2.82
CA ARG A 60 8.96 -4.10 3.65
C ARG A 60 8.55 -2.64 3.56
N VAL A 61 8.25 -2.16 2.35
CA VAL A 61 7.79 -0.79 2.14
C VAL A 61 6.43 -0.58 2.80
N LEU A 62 5.47 -1.50 2.60
CA LEU A 62 4.13 -1.43 3.18
C LEU A 62 4.18 -1.36 4.72
N HIS A 63 5.05 -2.14 5.36
CA HIS A 63 5.21 -2.16 6.82
C HIS A 63 5.91 -0.91 7.36
N ALA A 64 6.72 -0.24 6.54
CA ALA A 64 7.40 1.00 6.92
C ALA A 64 6.54 2.25 6.69
N MET A 65 5.40 2.14 5.99
CA MET A 65 4.53 3.28 5.73
C MET A 65 3.84 3.75 7.01
N PRO A 66 3.83 5.08 7.26
CA PRO A 66 3.08 5.64 8.38
C PRO A 66 1.57 5.44 8.15
N ASP A 67 0.85 5.29 9.24
CA ASP A 67 -0.59 5.07 9.23
C ASP A 67 -1.32 6.29 8.62
N HIS A 68 -1.56 6.28 7.29
CA HIS A 68 -1.93 7.47 6.49
C HIS A 68 -3.39 7.91 6.63
N ALA A 69 -3.94 7.58 7.78
CA ALA A 69 -5.28 7.73 8.26
C ALA A 69 -6.00 9.06 8.14
N ALA A 70 -5.26 10.16 8.28
CA ALA A 70 -5.87 11.40 8.75
C ALA A 70 -5.88 12.51 7.70
N ALA A 71 -5.57 12.19 6.43
CA ALA A 71 -5.49 13.19 5.36
C ALA A 71 -6.76 13.27 4.50
N SER A 72 -7.91 12.86 5.03
CA SER A 72 -9.22 13.27 4.50
C SER A 72 -10.12 13.76 5.61
N LEU A 73 -9.65 14.75 6.37
CA LEU A 73 -10.50 15.55 7.24
C LEU A 73 -10.28 17.03 6.92
N VAL A 74 -10.85 17.53 5.82
CA VAL A 74 -11.40 18.89 5.74
C VAL A 74 -12.49 18.93 4.66
N CYS A 75 -13.74 19.00 5.08
CA CYS A 75 -14.72 20.00 4.64
C CYS A 75 -15.45 20.46 5.90
#